data_AF-A0A356FWU0-F1
#
_entry.id   AF-A0A356FWU0-F1
#
_cell.length_a   1.000
_cell.length_b   1.000
_cell.length_c   1.000
_cell.angle_alpha   90.00
_cell.angle_beta   90.00
_cell.angle_gamma   90.00
#
_symmetry.space_group_name_H-M   'P 1'
#
loop_
_entity.id
_entity.type
_entity.pdbx_description
1 polymer ?
#
loop_
_entity_poly.entity_id
_entity_poly.type
_entity_poly.pdbx_seq_one_letter_code
_entity_poly.pdbx_strand_id
1 'polypeptide(L)'
;MNKMFCSNCGKRIQNNAKFCMYCGNPVNFIDDENDVAEDALNEENTKCCVEDSVYSENDDYSNCVGGHVSFQKMFKKFFSEDIKEYFSFNGTYSRLEYFYARLIIYIAFFTIVVPCAIAPQIYMLIAVPLTVAFVWLMCASYVKRLKDLGVSLWVMVIPPICGILMRVEGIMAFLGIVVFIYYTACVMFLPGEKFRQEEDECVAEEDTNKENPEDAEKEVDVEAFSAKDGCVFVLLIIAIAMMTAIINN
;
A
#
# COMPACT_ATOMS: atom_id res chain seq x y z
N MET A 1 3.62 25.85 16.70
CA MET A 1 4.91 26.08 16.00
C MET A 1 4.59 26.52 14.58
N ASN A 2 4.83 27.80 14.25
CA ASN A 2 4.76 28.25 12.84
C ASN A 2 5.79 27.47 12.03
N LYS A 3 5.49 27.17 10.76
CA LYS A 3 6.37 26.40 9.87
C LYS A 3 6.65 27.27 8.65
N MET A 4 7.91 27.42 8.27
CA MET A 4 8.30 28.13 7.04
C MET A 4 8.99 27.21 6.03
N PHE A 5 8.97 27.62 4.76
CA PHE A 5 9.54 26.87 3.64
C PHE A 5 10.68 27.65 2.98
N CYS A 6 11.68 26.94 2.46
CA CYS A 6 12.78 27.53 1.71
C CYS A 6 12.27 28.17 0.42
N SER A 7 12.60 29.43 0.15
CA SER A 7 12.30 30.09 -1.12
C SER A 7 13.06 29.50 -2.31
N ASN A 8 14.21 28.84 -2.09
CA ASN A 8 15.00 28.25 -3.18
C ASN A 8 14.62 26.79 -3.48
N CYS A 9 14.46 25.93 -2.46
CA CYS A 9 14.23 24.49 -2.67
C CYS A 9 12.84 23.98 -2.26
N GLY A 10 11.99 24.83 -1.67
CA GLY A 10 10.65 24.45 -1.23
C GLY A 10 10.57 23.50 -0.03
N LYS A 11 11.70 23.02 0.51
CA LYS A 11 11.72 22.14 1.69
C LYS A 11 11.42 22.93 2.98
N ARG A 12 10.85 22.22 3.97
CA ARG A 12 10.53 22.78 5.28
C ARG A 12 11.81 23.10 6.06
N ILE A 13 11.81 24.25 6.73
CA ILE A 13 12.92 24.71 7.56
C ILE A 13 12.39 25.16 8.92
N GLN A 14 13.21 25.05 9.96
CA GLN A 14 12.94 25.64 11.28
C GLN A 14 12.97 27.17 11.23
N ASN A 15 12.08 27.84 11.98
CA ASN A 15 11.84 29.30 11.90
C ASN A 15 13.05 30.19 12.24
N ASN A 16 14.16 29.66 12.75
CA ASN A 16 15.36 30.44 13.09
C ASN A 16 16.62 29.91 12.37
N ALA A 17 16.47 29.05 11.36
CA ALA A 17 17.63 28.52 10.64
C ALA A 17 18.19 29.53 9.63
N LYS A 18 19.40 30.03 9.89
CA LYS A 18 20.12 30.96 9.01
C LYS A 18 20.38 30.41 7.60
N PHE A 19 20.41 29.09 7.46
CA PHE A 19 20.65 28.40 6.19
C PHE A 19 19.70 27.22 6.02
N CYS A 20 19.35 26.93 4.77
CA CYS A 20 18.64 25.70 4.45
C CYS A 20 19.58 24.49 4.58
N MET A 21 19.23 23.56 5.45
CA MET A 21 19.95 22.29 5.65
C MET A 21 19.94 21.36 4.42
N TYR A 22 19.09 21.62 3.43
CA TYR A 22 19.00 20.79 2.22
C TYR A 22 19.72 21.38 1.00
N CYS A 23 19.67 22.70 0.79
CA CYS A 23 20.25 23.34 -0.39
C CYS A 23 21.41 24.29 -0.08
N GLY A 24 21.67 24.60 1.19
CA GLY A 24 22.76 25.50 1.61
C GLY A 24 22.50 26.99 1.40
N ASN A 25 21.40 27.39 0.76
CA ASN A 25 21.09 28.82 0.59
C ASN A 25 20.75 29.50 1.93
N PRO A 26 21.19 30.75 2.13
CA PRO A 26 20.81 31.55 3.29
C PRO A 26 19.31 31.86 3.26
N VAL A 27 18.70 31.91 4.45
CA VAL A 27 17.30 32.32 4.62
C VAL A 27 17.31 33.72 5.21
N ASN A 28 16.72 34.67 4.48
CA ASN A 28 16.61 36.05 4.95
C ASN A 28 15.43 36.15 5.92
N PHE A 29 15.72 36.36 7.19
CA PHE A 29 14.71 36.73 8.18
C PHE A 29 14.48 38.23 8.09
N ILE A 30 13.23 38.63 7.86
CA ILE A 30 12.79 39.98 8.14
C ILE A 30 12.29 39.90 9.59
N ASP A 31 13.15 40.29 10.52
CA ASP A 31 12.79 40.37 11.93
C ASP A 31 11.90 41.61 12.07
N ASP A 32 10.58 41.41 12.07
CA ASP A 32 9.60 42.46 12.36
C ASP A 32 9.60 42.75 13.88
N GLU A 33 10.66 43.38 14.36
CA GLU A 33 10.67 44.09 15.64
C GLU A 33 11.02 45.56 15.37
N ASN A 34 9.97 46.38 15.15
CA ASN A 34 9.99 47.81 15.44
C ASN A 34 8.55 48.28 15.75
N ASP A 35 8.33 48.68 17.01
CA ASP A 35 7.14 49.35 17.52
C ASP A 35 6.88 50.71 16.84
N VAL A 36 5.66 50.96 16.32
CA VAL A 36 4.94 52.26 16.45
C VAL A 36 3.43 52.03 16.44
N ALA A 37 2.75 52.73 17.36
CA ALA A 37 1.33 52.71 17.70
C ALA A 37 0.34 53.25 16.64
N GLU A 38 -0.91 52.79 16.81
CA GLU A 38 -2.23 53.41 16.52
C GLU A 38 -2.47 54.06 15.15
N ASP A 39 -3.37 53.47 14.33
CA ASP A 39 -4.73 54.01 14.21
C ASP A 39 -5.68 53.13 13.34
N ALA A 40 -6.89 52.97 13.89
CA ALA A 40 -8.22 52.82 13.28
C ALA A 40 -8.51 51.82 12.13
N LEU A 41 -9.39 50.87 12.48
CA LEU A 41 -10.61 50.45 11.76
C LEU A 41 -10.45 49.91 10.33
N ASN A 42 -10.53 48.58 10.18
CA ASN A 42 -11.66 48.04 9.44
C ASN A 42 -12.04 46.63 9.90
N GLU A 43 -13.32 46.53 10.26
CA GLU A 43 -14.09 45.34 10.51
C GLU A 43 -14.45 44.68 9.16
N GLU A 44 -14.92 43.43 9.20
CA GLU A 44 -15.37 42.60 8.07
C GLU A 44 -14.28 41.87 7.26
N ASN A 45 -14.05 40.59 7.55
CA ASN A 45 -14.77 39.52 6.85
C ASN A 45 -14.39 38.13 7.41
N THR A 46 -15.21 37.64 8.33
CA THR A 46 -15.34 36.20 8.57
C THR A 46 -15.98 35.58 7.34
N LYS A 47 -15.18 34.91 6.49
CA LYS A 47 -15.72 33.91 5.56
C LYS A 47 -14.87 32.65 5.55
N CYS A 48 -15.41 31.67 6.29
CA CYS A 48 -15.18 30.25 6.14
C CYS A 48 -15.23 29.81 4.67
N CYS A 49 -14.36 28.83 4.38
CA CYS A 49 -14.51 27.75 3.41
C CYS A 49 -14.82 28.17 1.96
N VAL A 50 -13.77 28.20 1.14
CA VAL A 50 -13.91 27.88 -0.28
C VAL A 50 -12.90 26.77 -0.60
N GLU A 51 -13.46 25.59 -0.83
CA GLU A 51 -12.88 24.58 -1.71
C GLU A 51 -12.55 25.23 -3.04
N ASP A 52 -11.29 25.25 -3.42
CA ASP A 52 -10.92 25.23 -4.83
C ASP A 52 -9.76 24.26 -5.00
N SER A 53 -10.14 23.07 -5.49
CA SER A 53 -9.25 22.06 -6.01
C SER A 53 -8.54 22.60 -7.25
N VAL A 54 -7.40 23.27 -7.04
CA VAL A 54 -6.36 23.33 -8.06
C VAL A 54 -5.54 22.06 -7.89
N TYR A 55 -5.79 21.10 -8.78
CA TYR A 55 -4.98 19.89 -8.95
C TYR A 55 -3.58 20.34 -9.41
N SER A 56 -2.71 20.65 -8.44
CA SER A 56 -1.29 20.80 -8.67
C SER A 56 -0.67 19.40 -8.63
N GLU A 57 -0.42 18.88 -9.82
CA GLU A 57 0.30 17.64 -10.13
C GLU A 57 1.76 17.76 -9.66
N ASN A 58 2.01 17.62 -8.35
CA ASN A 58 3.35 17.47 -7.75
C ASN A 58 3.21 16.88 -6.34
N ASP A 59 2.76 15.63 -6.23
CA ASP A 59 2.70 14.93 -4.95
C ASP A 59 4.01 14.18 -4.70
N ASP A 60 4.85 14.85 -3.92
CA ASP A 60 5.92 14.29 -3.11
C ASP A 60 5.36 13.12 -2.28
N TYR A 61 5.92 11.92 -2.47
CA TYR A 61 5.51 10.68 -1.81
C TYR A 61 6.02 10.68 -0.36
N SER A 62 5.50 11.55 0.50
CA SER A 62 5.83 11.57 1.92
C SER A 62 4.78 12.32 2.75
N ASN A 63 3.79 11.56 3.24
CA ASN A 63 3.27 11.61 4.62
C ASN A 63 1.99 10.78 4.71
N CYS A 64 2.15 9.49 5.02
CA CYS A 64 1.05 8.58 5.33
C CYS A 64 0.95 8.39 6.84
N VAL A 65 0.76 9.47 7.60
CA VAL A 65 0.43 9.33 9.03
C VAL A 65 -1.09 9.23 9.15
N GLY A 66 -1.59 8.01 9.34
CA GLY A 66 -2.93 7.74 9.90
C GLY A 66 -4.15 7.95 8.99
N GLY A 67 -3.99 8.03 7.66
CA GLY A 67 -5.10 8.24 6.73
C GLY A 67 -5.74 6.94 6.24
N HIS A 68 -7.03 6.75 6.51
CA HIS A 68 -7.87 5.72 5.89
C HIS A 68 -7.75 5.78 4.36
N VAL A 69 -6.99 4.86 3.76
CA VAL A 69 -6.76 4.82 2.31
C VAL A 69 -8.08 4.45 1.63
N SER A 70 -8.72 5.43 1.00
CA SER A 70 -9.96 5.21 0.26
C SER A 70 -9.73 4.26 -0.92
N PHE A 71 -10.53 3.18 -0.98
CA PHE A 71 -10.58 2.24 -2.10
C PHE A 71 -10.73 2.96 -3.45
N GLN A 72 -11.51 4.06 -3.50
CA GLN A 72 -11.73 4.83 -4.74
C GLN A 72 -10.44 5.44 -5.26
N LYS A 73 -9.55 5.94 -4.38
CA LYS A 73 -8.26 6.54 -4.78
C LYS A 73 -7.35 5.48 -5.41
N MET A 74 -7.34 4.27 -4.84
CA MET A 74 -6.57 3.15 -5.37
C MET A 74 -7.13 2.62 -6.68
N PHE A 75 -8.46 2.51 -6.81
CA PHE A 75 -9.08 2.12 -8.07
C PHE A 75 -8.75 3.14 -9.17
N LYS A 76 -8.87 4.45 -8.89
CA LYS A 76 -8.51 5.50 -9.86
C LYS A 76 -7.03 5.42 -10.27
N LYS A 77 -6.12 5.13 -9.32
CA LYS A 77 -4.69 4.90 -9.59
C LYS A 77 -4.42 3.64 -10.42
N PHE A 78 -5.28 2.63 -10.35
CA PHE A 78 -5.13 1.41 -11.16
C PHE A 78 -5.52 1.63 -12.63
N PHE A 79 -6.47 2.54 -12.89
CA PHE A 79 -6.92 2.87 -14.25
C PHE A 79 -6.28 4.16 -14.80
N SER A 80 -5.34 4.80 -14.09
CA SER A 80 -4.60 5.96 -14.59
C SER A 80 -3.52 5.55 -15.59
N GLU A 81 -2.87 6.53 -16.23
CA GLU A 81 -1.81 6.31 -17.22
C GLU A 81 -0.58 5.55 -16.67
N ASP A 82 -0.52 5.37 -15.35
CA ASP A 82 0.55 4.68 -14.62
C ASP A 82 0.41 3.15 -14.62
N ILE A 83 -0.52 2.58 -15.40
CA ILE A 83 -0.66 1.12 -15.57
C ILE A 83 0.68 0.46 -15.91
N LYS A 84 1.56 1.15 -16.66
CA LYS A 84 2.90 0.66 -17.03
C LYS A 84 3.75 0.30 -15.81
N GLU A 85 3.59 1.01 -14.69
CA GLU A 85 4.33 0.73 -13.47
C GLU A 85 3.93 -0.62 -12.87
N TYR A 86 2.65 -1.01 -12.96
CA TYR A 86 2.16 -2.32 -12.51
C TYR A 86 2.71 -3.50 -13.33
N PHE A 87 3.02 -3.27 -14.60
CA PHE A 87 3.66 -4.27 -15.47
C PHE A 87 5.17 -4.40 -15.24
N SER A 88 5.80 -3.42 -14.59
CA SER A 88 7.22 -3.47 -14.27
C SER A 88 7.48 -4.36 -13.04
N PHE A 89 8.62 -5.04 -13.01
CA PHE A 89 9.06 -5.80 -11.83
C PHE A 89 9.80 -4.94 -10.80
N ASN A 90 9.86 -3.64 -11.01
CA ASN A 90 10.59 -2.70 -10.17
C ASN A 90 9.65 -2.08 -9.11
N GLY A 91 10.21 -1.76 -7.95
CA GLY A 91 9.48 -1.24 -6.80
C GLY A 91 9.06 -2.31 -5.78
N THR A 92 8.41 -1.83 -4.73
CA THR A 92 7.91 -2.61 -3.58
C THR A 92 6.42 -2.31 -3.39
N TYR A 93 5.67 -3.26 -2.84
CA TYR A 93 4.27 -3.04 -2.47
C TYR A 93 4.08 -3.19 -0.97
N SER A 94 3.46 -2.18 -0.36
CA SER A 94 2.93 -2.30 0.99
C SER A 94 1.86 -3.40 1.05
N ARG A 95 1.62 -3.95 2.24
CA ARG A 95 0.66 -5.05 2.45
C ARG A 95 -0.73 -4.71 1.91
N LEU A 96 -1.18 -3.49 2.18
CA LEU A 96 -2.50 -3.00 1.79
C LEU A 96 -2.58 -2.75 0.27
N GLU A 97 -1.57 -2.12 -0.33
CA GLU A 97 -1.49 -1.95 -1.79
C GLU A 97 -1.50 -3.29 -2.52
N TYR A 98 -0.72 -4.26 -2.02
CA TYR A 98 -0.67 -5.60 -2.58
C TYR A 98 -2.02 -6.30 -2.52
N PHE A 99 -2.73 -6.21 -1.38
CA PHE A 99 -4.05 -6.81 -1.22
C PHE A 99 -5.05 -6.27 -2.24
N TYR A 100 -5.17 -4.94 -2.36
CA TYR A 100 -6.12 -4.34 -3.28
C TYR A 100 -5.74 -4.55 -4.74
N ALA A 101 -4.45 -4.45 -5.09
CA ALA A 101 -3.98 -4.76 -6.43
C ALA A 101 -4.37 -6.19 -6.82
N ARG A 102 -4.14 -7.16 -5.91
CA ARG A 102 -4.48 -8.56 -6.14
C ARG A 102 -5.99 -8.80 -6.22
N LEU A 103 -6.77 -8.13 -5.38
CA LEU A 103 -8.24 -8.18 -5.43
C LEU A 103 -8.80 -7.65 -6.75
N ILE A 104 -8.30 -6.51 -7.24
CA ILE A 104 -8.69 -5.92 -8.53
C ILE A 104 -8.33 -6.87 -9.69
N ILE A 105 -7.09 -7.40 -9.69
CA ILE A 105 -6.63 -8.35 -10.71
C ILE A 105 -7.52 -9.60 -10.74
N TYR A 106 -7.90 -10.13 -9.56
CA TYR A 106 -8.80 -11.29 -9.50
C TYR A 106 -10.21 -10.97 -9.98
N ILE A 107 -10.80 -9.84 -9.57
CA ILE A 107 -12.13 -9.44 -10.04
C ILE A 107 -12.13 -9.33 -11.57
N ALA A 108 -11.14 -8.64 -12.14
CA ALA A 108 -11.00 -8.54 -13.58
C ALA A 108 -10.84 -9.92 -14.24
N PHE A 109 -9.95 -10.77 -13.72
CA PHE A 109 -9.78 -12.12 -14.24
C PHE A 109 -11.09 -12.93 -14.22
N PHE A 110 -11.87 -12.87 -13.14
CA PHE A 110 -13.16 -13.53 -13.03
C PHE A 110 -14.19 -12.98 -14.04
N THR A 111 -14.25 -11.66 -14.25
CA THR A 111 -15.18 -11.08 -15.25
C THR A 111 -14.84 -11.49 -16.68
N ILE A 112 -13.59 -11.88 -16.95
CA ILE A 112 -13.15 -12.40 -18.25
C ILE A 112 -13.41 -13.90 -18.37
N VAL A 113 -13.07 -14.68 -17.34
CA VAL A 113 -13.14 -16.15 -17.37
C VAL A 113 -14.57 -16.68 -17.28
N VAL A 114 -15.44 -16.07 -16.45
CA VAL A 114 -16.82 -16.57 -16.26
C VAL A 114 -17.62 -16.56 -17.57
N PRO A 115 -17.62 -15.48 -18.39
CA PRO A 115 -18.26 -15.49 -19.70
C PRO A 115 -17.65 -16.50 -20.69
N CYS A 116 -16.33 -16.76 -20.60
CA CYS A 116 -15.67 -17.75 -21.46
C CYS A 116 -16.27 -19.16 -21.29
N ALA A 117 -16.73 -19.50 -20.08
CA ALA A 117 -17.33 -20.80 -19.80
C ALA A 117 -18.70 -20.98 -20.49
N ILE A 118 -19.39 -19.89 -20.82
CA ILE A 118 -20.73 -19.92 -21.42
C ILE A 118 -20.66 -20.03 -22.96
N ALA A 119 -19.64 -19.44 -23.60
CA ALA A 119 -19.53 -19.37 -25.07
C ALA A 119 -18.10 -19.64 -25.59
N PRO A 120 -17.59 -20.88 -25.58
CA PRO A 120 -16.16 -21.17 -25.77
C PRO A 120 -15.58 -20.78 -27.16
N GLN A 121 -16.40 -20.69 -28.21
CA GLN A 121 -15.91 -20.58 -29.59
C GLN A 121 -15.30 -19.21 -29.94
N ILE A 122 -15.86 -18.12 -29.41
CA ILE A 122 -15.39 -16.75 -29.71
C ILE A 122 -14.23 -16.36 -28.79
N TYR A 123 -14.17 -16.95 -27.59
CA TYR A 123 -13.28 -16.51 -26.54
C TYR A 123 -11.85 -17.02 -26.67
N MET A 124 -11.57 -18.12 -27.37
CA MET A 124 -10.19 -18.64 -27.48
C MET A 124 -9.22 -17.61 -28.08
N LEU A 125 -9.66 -16.78 -29.03
CA LEU A 125 -8.80 -15.84 -29.73
C LEU A 125 -8.46 -14.59 -28.89
N ILE A 126 -9.40 -14.15 -28.05
CA ILE A 126 -9.27 -12.95 -27.21
C ILE A 126 -8.80 -13.31 -25.78
N ALA A 127 -9.33 -14.38 -25.19
CA ALA A 127 -9.07 -14.75 -23.81
C ALA A 127 -7.63 -15.25 -23.61
N VAL A 128 -7.04 -15.95 -24.59
CA VAL A 128 -5.65 -16.44 -24.45
C VAL A 128 -4.64 -15.30 -24.25
N PRO A 129 -4.51 -14.29 -25.15
CA PRO A 129 -3.54 -13.21 -24.92
C PRO A 129 -3.85 -12.42 -23.65
N LEU A 130 -5.13 -12.29 -23.32
CA LEU A 130 -5.58 -11.53 -22.16
C LEU A 130 -5.23 -12.26 -20.85
N THR A 131 -5.46 -13.58 -20.78
CA THR A 131 -5.04 -14.41 -19.65
C THR A 131 -3.52 -14.40 -19.47
N VAL A 132 -2.74 -14.40 -20.56
CA VAL A 132 -1.27 -14.23 -20.48
C VAL A 132 -0.89 -12.88 -19.85
N ALA A 133 -1.57 -11.79 -20.24
CA ALA A 133 -1.34 -10.48 -19.62
C ALA A 133 -1.73 -10.46 -18.13
N PHE A 134 -2.82 -11.12 -17.74
CA PHE A 134 -3.23 -11.25 -16.33
C PHE A 134 -2.24 -12.09 -15.52
N VAL A 135 -1.75 -13.21 -16.05
CA VAL A 135 -0.71 -14.03 -15.41
C VAL A 135 0.56 -13.20 -15.23
N TRP A 136 0.93 -12.38 -16.22
CA TRP A 136 2.06 -11.48 -16.10
C TRP A 136 1.88 -10.46 -14.98
N LEU A 137 0.73 -9.81 -14.89
CA LEU A 137 0.41 -8.87 -13.79
C LEU A 137 0.42 -9.54 -12.41
N MET A 138 -0.10 -10.76 -12.33
CA MET A 138 -0.03 -11.58 -11.12
C MET A 138 1.43 -11.86 -10.74
N CYS A 139 2.27 -12.24 -11.70
CA CYS A 139 3.70 -12.45 -11.46
C CYS A 139 4.42 -11.17 -11.03
N ALA A 140 4.18 -10.04 -11.70
CA ALA A 140 4.81 -8.76 -11.40
C ALA A 140 4.47 -8.27 -10.00
N SER A 141 3.18 -8.27 -9.64
CA SER A 141 2.73 -7.90 -8.29
C SER A 141 3.30 -8.81 -7.21
N TYR A 142 3.43 -10.10 -7.51
CA TYR A 142 4.01 -11.09 -6.61
C TYR A 142 5.49 -10.85 -6.32
N VAL A 143 6.29 -10.59 -7.36
CA VAL A 143 7.72 -10.29 -7.22
C VAL A 143 7.95 -9.03 -6.38
N LYS A 144 7.16 -7.98 -6.59
CA LYS A 144 7.26 -6.75 -5.79
C LYS A 144 6.98 -7.00 -4.30
N ARG A 145 6.03 -7.89 -3.99
CA ARG A 145 5.75 -8.30 -2.61
C ARG A 145 6.87 -9.15 -2.01
N LEU A 146 7.43 -10.10 -2.77
CA LEU A 146 8.56 -10.90 -2.31
C LEU A 146 9.80 -10.05 -1.99
N LYS A 147 10.06 -9.02 -2.80
CA LYS A 147 11.14 -8.04 -2.54
C LYS A 147 10.94 -7.30 -1.22
N ASP A 148 9.70 -6.90 -0.91
CA ASP A 148 9.36 -6.24 0.35
C ASP A 148 9.52 -7.16 1.58
N LEU A 149 9.36 -8.47 1.38
CA LEU A 149 9.55 -9.47 2.43
C LEU A 149 11.02 -9.88 2.65
N GLY A 150 11.95 -9.46 1.78
CA GLY A 150 13.35 -9.95 1.82
C GLY A 150 13.50 -11.44 1.51
N VAL A 151 12.45 -12.10 0.99
CA VAL A 151 12.45 -13.54 0.74
C VAL A 151 13.01 -13.85 -0.64
N SER A 152 13.69 -14.99 -0.77
CA SER A 152 14.25 -15.43 -2.05
C SER A 152 13.19 -15.61 -3.14
N LEU A 153 13.54 -15.26 -4.38
CA LEU A 153 12.65 -15.34 -5.55
C LEU A 153 12.19 -16.79 -5.86
N TRP A 154 12.93 -17.80 -5.40
CA TRP A 154 12.59 -19.22 -5.59
C TRP A 154 11.22 -19.61 -5.06
N VAL A 155 10.71 -18.87 -4.07
CA VAL A 155 9.37 -19.06 -3.52
C VAL A 155 8.30 -18.93 -4.62
N MET A 156 8.52 -18.10 -5.65
CA MET A 156 7.64 -17.93 -6.82
C MET A 156 7.40 -19.21 -7.64
N VAL A 157 8.22 -20.25 -7.47
CA VAL A 157 8.04 -21.54 -8.16
C VAL A 157 6.95 -22.40 -7.49
N ILE A 158 6.52 -22.08 -6.27
CA ILE A 158 5.50 -22.84 -5.55
C ILE A 158 4.13 -22.79 -6.26
N PRO A 159 3.60 -21.63 -6.68
CA PRO A 159 2.35 -21.53 -7.45
C PRO A 159 2.24 -22.43 -8.69
N PRO A 160 3.19 -22.44 -9.65
CA PRO A 160 3.10 -23.31 -10.81
C PRO A 160 3.18 -24.79 -10.43
N ILE A 161 3.99 -25.17 -9.43
CA ILE A 161 4.01 -26.55 -8.91
C ILE A 161 2.64 -26.94 -8.36
N CYS A 162 2.02 -26.07 -7.56
CA CYS A 162 0.67 -26.30 -7.05
C CYS A 162 -0.35 -26.45 -8.19
N GLY A 163 -0.25 -25.61 -9.24
CA GLY A 163 -1.09 -25.72 -10.42
C GLY A 163 -0.96 -27.05 -11.18
N ILE A 164 0.23 -27.63 -11.23
CA ILE A 164 0.45 -28.98 -11.79
C ILE A 164 -0.20 -30.03 -10.90
N LEU A 165 -0.05 -29.94 -9.58
CA LEU A 165 -0.68 -30.86 -8.62
C LEU A 165 -2.21 -30.79 -8.70
N MET A 166 -2.80 -29.62 -8.93
CA MET A 166 -4.24 -29.44 -9.13
C MET A 166 -4.79 -30.18 -10.35
N ARG A 167 -3.95 -30.53 -11.33
CA ARG A 167 -4.37 -31.34 -12.48
C ARG A 167 -4.44 -32.84 -12.20
N VAL A 168 -3.88 -33.29 -11.08
CA VAL A 168 -3.93 -34.70 -10.68
C VAL A 168 -5.27 -34.98 -10.01
N GLU A 169 -6.06 -35.89 -10.56
CA GLU A 169 -7.36 -36.25 -9.98
C GLU A 169 -7.24 -36.81 -8.55
N GLY A 170 -8.30 -36.61 -7.75
CA GLY A 170 -8.40 -37.14 -6.39
C GLY A 170 -7.75 -36.29 -5.30
N ILE A 171 -7.17 -36.94 -4.29
CA ILE A 171 -6.65 -36.29 -3.06
C ILE A 171 -5.53 -35.29 -3.36
N MET A 172 -4.74 -35.54 -4.41
CA MET A 172 -3.61 -34.69 -4.79
C MET A 172 -4.05 -33.31 -5.29
N ALA A 173 -5.17 -33.22 -6.01
CA ALA A 173 -5.74 -31.92 -6.39
C ALA A 173 -6.14 -31.10 -5.16
N PHE A 174 -6.81 -31.74 -4.19
CA PHE A 174 -7.22 -31.07 -2.95
C PHE A 174 -6.02 -30.56 -2.16
N LEU A 175 -4.97 -31.38 -2.01
CA LEU A 175 -3.72 -30.96 -1.37
C LEU A 175 -3.08 -29.78 -2.11
N GLY A 176 -3.05 -29.81 -3.45
CA GLY A 176 -2.56 -28.70 -4.26
C GLY A 176 -3.32 -27.39 -4.01
N ILE A 177 -4.65 -27.45 -3.90
CA ILE A 177 -5.51 -26.29 -3.58
C ILE A 177 -5.21 -25.76 -2.17
N VAL A 178 -5.17 -26.64 -1.16
CA VAL A 178 -4.90 -26.22 0.23
C VAL A 178 -3.53 -25.58 0.36
N VAL A 179 -2.49 -26.17 -0.23
CA VAL A 179 -1.12 -25.62 -0.21
C VAL A 179 -1.08 -24.27 -0.92
N PHE A 180 -1.76 -24.12 -2.06
CA PHE A 180 -1.83 -22.85 -2.79
C PHE A 180 -2.54 -21.75 -1.99
N ILE A 181 -3.66 -22.07 -1.34
CA ILE A 181 -4.39 -21.10 -0.49
C ILE A 181 -3.53 -20.71 0.71
N TYR A 182 -2.96 -21.68 1.41
CA TYR A 182 -2.07 -21.43 2.55
C TYR A 182 -0.89 -20.54 2.15
N TYR A 183 -0.23 -20.88 1.04
CA TYR A 183 0.87 -20.10 0.50
C TYR A 183 0.49 -18.66 0.16
N THR A 184 -0.64 -18.46 -0.53
CA THR A 184 -1.09 -17.11 -0.89
C THR A 184 -1.50 -16.30 0.34
N ALA A 185 -2.08 -16.95 1.35
CA ALA A 185 -2.36 -16.35 2.66
C ALA A 185 -1.07 -15.92 3.36
N CYS A 186 -0.08 -16.82 3.49
CA CYS A 186 1.21 -16.49 4.12
C CYS A 186 1.84 -15.25 3.48
N VAL A 187 1.90 -15.18 2.15
CA VAL A 187 2.53 -14.03 1.47
C VAL A 187 1.73 -12.74 1.63
N MET A 188 0.41 -12.85 1.83
CA MET A 188 -0.46 -11.71 2.09
C MET A 188 -0.36 -11.20 3.54
N PHE A 189 -0.15 -12.10 4.52
CA PHE A 189 -0.18 -11.76 5.94
C PHE A 189 1.19 -11.52 6.57
N LEU A 190 2.28 -12.00 5.96
CA LEU A 190 3.63 -11.75 6.49
C LEU A 190 3.94 -10.24 6.48
N PRO A 191 4.45 -9.68 7.60
CA PRO A 191 4.92 -8.30 7.67
C PRO A 191 6.16 -8.11 6.78
N GLY A 192 6.28 -6.95 6.13
CA GLY A 192 7.44 -6.60 5.30
C GLY A 192 8.67 -6.24 6.15
N GLU A 193 9.88 -6.43 5.63
CA GLU A 193 11.12 -6.08 6.35
C GLU A 193 11.26 -4.57 6.57
N LYS A 194 10.75 -3.75 5.63
CA LYS A 194 10.87 -2.29 5.71
C LYS A 194 10.22 -1.70 6.97
N PHE A 195 9.10 -2.29 7.42
CA PHE A 195 8.45 -1.89 8.67
C PHE A 195 9.33 -2.18 9.89
N ARG A 196 10.18 -3.20 9.84
CA ARG A 196 11.08 -3.55 10.95
C ARG A 196 12.15 -2.49 11.15
N GLN A 197 12.73 -1.96 10.05
CA GLN A 197 13.75 -0.92 10.16
C GLN A 197 13.21 0.41 10.70
N GLU A 198 12.02 0.84 10.28
CA GLU A 198 11.40 2.08 10.78
C GLU A 198 11.02 1.99 12.27
N GLU A 199 10.54 0.82 12.72
CA GLU A 199 10.28 0.58 14.16
C GLU A 199 11.58 0.62 14.98
N ASP A 200 12.65 -0.03 14.51
CA ASP A 200 13.95 -0.03 15.21
C ASP A 200 14.55 1.39 15.30
N GLU A 201 14.36 2.23 14.27
CA GLU A 201 14.87 3.62 14.24
C GLU A 201 14.07 4.55 15.17
N CYS A 202 12.76 4.36 15.28
CA CYS A 202 11.91 5.15 16.19
C CYS A 202 12.18 4.81 17.66
N VAL A 203 12.42 3.53 17.98
CA VAL A 203 12.79 3.10 19.35
C VAL A 203 14.16 3.65 19.73
N ALA A 204 15.12 3.67 18.79
CA ALA A 204 16.46 4.22 19.05
C ALA A 204 16.44 5.74 19.35
N GLU A 205 15.53 6.52 18.77
CA GLU A 205 15.42 7.95 19.07
C GLU A 205 14.77 8.21 20.44
N GLU A 206 13.84 7.37 20.90
CA GLU A 206 13.14 7.60 22.18
C GLU A 206 14.06 7.39 23.40
N ASP A 207 15.03 6.48 23.33
CA ASP A 207 15.95 6.18 24.43
C ASP A 207 17.01 7.27 24.65
N THR A 208 17.32 8.09 23.65
CA THR A 208 18.35 9.13 23.77
C THR A 208 17.87 10.43 24.44
N ASN A 209 16.57 10.56 24.74
CA ASN A 209 15.99 11.79 25.30
C ASN A 209 15.42 11.65 26.72
N LYS A 210 15.75 10.55 27.44
CA LYS A 210 15.39 10.37 28.86
C LYS A 210 16.63 10.25 29.74
N GLU A 211 17.37 11.35 29.90
CA GLU A 211 18.18 11.57 31.10
C GLU A 211 17.27 12.07 32.24
N ASN A 212 16.48 11.17 32.84
CA ASN A 212 16.10 11.31 34.25
C ASN A 212 15.71 9.93 34.82
N PRO A 213 16.52 9.32 35.70
CA PRO A 213 16.32 7.97 36.17
C PRO A 213 15.54 7.99 37.49
N GLU A 214 14.22 8.05 37.43
CA GLU A 214 13.33 7.67 38.54
C GLU A 214 11.91 7.63 37.95
N ASP A 215 11.27 6.46 37.99
CA ASP A 215 9.87 6.18 37.61
C ASP A 215 9.56 5.87 36.13
N ALA A 216 9.90 4.66 35.65
CA ALA A 216 9.36 4.14 34.38
C ALA A 216 9.25 2.61 34.33
N GLU A 217 8.40 2.02 35.18
CA GLU A 217 7.74 0.75 34.88
C GLU A 217 6.38 1.05 34.25
N LYS A 218 6.28 1.01 32.93
CA LYS A 218 5.01 0.79 32.23
C LYS A 218 5.24 -0.20 31.10
N GLU A 219 4.69 -1.39 31.29
CA GLU A 219 4.59 -2.44 30.29
C GLU A 219 3.91 -1.88 29.03
N VAL A 220 4.60 -2.00 27.89
CA VAL A 220 4.04 -1.72 26.58
C VAL A 220 3.32 -2.98 26.12
N ASP A 221 1.99 -2.95 26.24
CA ASP A 221 1.12 -4.00 25.69
C ASP A 221 1.22 -4.01 24.17
N VAL A 222 1.88 -5.04 23.64
CA VAL A 222 1.92 -5.34 22.20
C VAL A 222 0.49 -5.67 21.75
N GLU A 223 -0.15 -4.73 21.05
CA GLU A 223 -1.53 -4.87 20.59
C GLU A 223 -1.69 -6.14 19.73
N ALA A 224 -2.53 -7.04 20.23
CA ALA A 224 -2.90 -8.28 19.58
C ALA A 224 -3.58 -8.02 18.23
N PHE A 225 -3.09 -8.72 17.21
CA PHE A 225 -3.61 -8.78 15.84
C PHE A 225 -5.15 -8.78 15.81
N SER A 226 -5.74 -7.68 15.33
CA SER A 226 -7.18 -7.46 15.35
C SER A 226 -7.93 -8.53 14.55
N ALA A 227 -8.78 -9.29 15.24
CA ALA A 227 -9.55 -10.43 14.73
C ALA A 227 -10.53 -10.11 13.58
N LYS A 228 -10.67 -8.85 13.17
CA LYS A 228 -11.55 -8.46 12.06
C LYS A 228 -11.03 -8.88 10.68
N ASP A 229 -9.71 -9.06 10.51
CA ASP A 229 -9.12 -9.47 9.23
C ASP A 229 -9.32 -10.96 8.91
N GLY A 230 -9.63 -11.79 9.93
CA GLY A 230 -9.91 -13.22 9.75
C GLY A 230 -11.25 -13.51 9.05
N CYS A 231 -12.22 -12.59 9.14
CA CYS A 231 -13.56 -12.79 8.56
C CYS A 231 -13.55 -12.88 7.04
N VAL A 232 -12.71 -12.10 6.36
CA VAL A 232 -12.61 -12.14 4.88
C VAL A 232 -12.03 -13.48 4.41
N PHE A 233 -11.11 -14.06 5.20
CA PHE A 233 -10.49 -15.35 4.90
C PHE A 233 -11.49 -16.51 5.01
N VAL A 234 -12.32 -16.51 6.06
CA VAL A 234 -13.38 -17.49 6.25
C VAL A 234 -14.41 -17.42 5.11
N LEU A 235 -14.80 -16.21 4.69
CA LEU A 235 -15.72 -16.03 3.57
C LEU A 235 -15.14 -16.51 2.23
N LEU A 236 -13.83 -16.31 1.99
CA LEU A 236 -13.15 -16.81 0.79
C LEU A 236 -13.11 -18.35 0.76
N ILE A 237 -12.80 -18.99 1.89
CA ILE A 237 -12.79 -20.46 2.00
C ILE A 237 -14.19 -21.03 1.79
N ILE A 238 -15.23 -20.42 2.38
CA ILE A 238 -16.62 -20.83 2.18
C ILE A 238 -17.02 -20.68 0.71
N ALA A 239 -16.66 -19.57 0.05
CA ALA A 239 -16.96 -19.35 -1.36
C ALA A 239 -16.28 -20.39 -2.28
N ILE A 240 -15.02 -20.74 -2.01
CA ILE A 240 -14.30 -21.78 -2.76
C ILE A 240 -14.95 -23.15 -2.53
N ALA A 241 -15.31 -23.47 -1.28
CA ALA A 241 -16.00 -24.73 -0.95
C ALA A 241 -17.36 -24.85 -1.67
N MET A 242 -18.13 -23.76 -1.73
CA MET A 242 -19.40 -23.71 -2.46
C MET A 242 -19.21 -23.89 -3.97
N MET A 243 -18.18 -23.27 -4.56
CA MET A 243 -17.87 -23.43 -5.98
C MET A 243 -17.48 -24.88 -6.31
N THR A 244 -16.67 -25.53 -5.46
CA THR A 244 -16.35 -26.96 -5.63
C THR A 244 -17.57 -27.88 -5.47
N ALA A 245 -18.51 -27.54 -4.59
CA ALA A 245 -19.74 -28.31 -4.42
C ALA A 245 -20.67 -28.20 -5.64
N ILE A 246 -20.72 -27.03 -6.30
CA ILE A 246 -21.51 -26.81 -7.52
C ILE A 246 -20.92 -27.58 -8.72
N ILE A 247 -19.59 -27.72 -8.79
CA ILE A 247 -18.93 -28.43 -9.91
C ILE A 247 -19.10 -29.96 -9.80
N ASN A 248 -19.19 -30.49 -8.58
CA ASN A 248 -19.27 -31.93 -8.33
C ASN A 248 -20.71 -32.50 -8.34
N ASN A 249 -21.74 -31.67 -8.52
CA ASN A 249 -23.15 -32.05 -8.44
C ASN A 249 -23.85 -31.77 -9.77
#